data_AF-A0A3N5PCX1-F1
#
_entry.id   AF-A0A3N5PCX1-F1
#
_cell.length_a   1.000
_cell.length_b   1.000
_cell.length_c   1.000
_cell.angle_alpha   90.00
_cell.angle_beta   90.00
_cell.angle_gamma   90.00
#
_symmetry.space_group_name_H-M   'P 1'
#
loop_
_entity.id
_entity.type
_entity.pdbx_description
1 polymer ?
#
loop_
_entity_poly.entity_id
_entity_poly.type
_entity_poly.pdbx_seq_one_letter_code
_entity_poly.pdbx_strand_id
1 'polypeptide(L)'
;MKPKTIIEPFKIKSVEPIRFTTREEREVLLKEAGYNPFLLPADDVLIDLLTDSGTSAMSAKQWAGIMEGDESYAGSKSFYRFEAVIKSITNLKYIIPTHQGRAAEKILFSIVGGPGKYFPNNTHFDTTRANVEFSGAEAVDLLNEIGKHPEIRADFKGNMDVEKLETFIKEKGVENIPLCMITVTNNSGGGQPVSMQNIKDIKAVCNKYGIPLFLDACRFAENAYFIKMREKGYENKTPLEIAQEMFSYADGVTMSAKKDALVNIG
;
A
#
# COMPACT_ATOMS: atom_id res chain seq x y z
N MET A 1 -5.27 27.60 6.68
CA MET A 1 -4.42 27.75 5.48
C MET A 1 -5.33 28.12 4.32
N LYS A 2 -5.00 29.15 3.53
CA LYS A 2 -5.69 29.36 2.25
C LYS A 2 -5.38 28.15 1.34
N PRO A 3 -6.36 27.54 0.65
CA PRO A 3 -6.07 26.48 -0.30
C PRO A 3 -5.12 27.06 -1.36
N LYS A 4 -3.94 26.44 -1.49
CA LYS A 4 -3.03 26.75 -2.59
C LYS A 4 -3.55 25.97 -3.78
N THR A 5 -4.30 26.64 -4.67
CA THR A 5 -4.76 26.02 -5.91
C THR A 5 -3.54 25.61 -6.73
N ILE A 6 -3.43 24.31 -6.99
CA ILE A 6 -2.44 23.75 -7.90
C ILE A 6 -3.16 23.59 -9.24
N ILE A 7 -2.52 24.01 -10.33
CA ILE A 7 -3.02 23.69 -11.67
C ILE A 7 -2.75 22.20 -11.90
N GLU A 8 -3.79 21.43 -12.21
CA GLU A 8 -3.68 20.01 -12.48
C GLU A 8 -2.65 19.78 -13.61
N PRO A 9 -1.63 18.92 -13.42
CA PRO A 9 -0.60 18.67 -14.43
C PRO A 9 -1.10 17.69 -15.52
N PHE A 10 -2.38 17.77 -15.85
CA PHE A 10 -3.07 16.96 -16.87
C PHE A 10 -4.27 17.72 -17.44
N LYS A 11 -4.82 17.21 -18.54
CA LYS A 11 -6.09 17.71 -19.13
C LYS A 11 -7.15 16.63 -19.00
N ILE A 12 -8.39 17.03 -18.74
CA ILE A 12 -9.55 16.14 -18.76
C ILE A 12 -9.73 15.60 -20.18
N LYS A 13 -9.78 14.26 -20.33
CA LYS A 13 -9.95 13.59 -21.63
C LYS A 13 -11.36 13.07 -21.85
N SER A 14 -12.02 12.62 -20.79
CA SER A 14 -13.40 12.13 -20.74
C SER A 14 -13.99 12.49 -19.38
N VAL A 15 -15.32 12.55 -19.30
CA VAL A 15 -16.07 12.84 -18.08
C VAL A 15 -17.17 11.81 -17.87
N GLU A 16 -17.53 11.59 -16.62
CA GLU A 16 -18.69 10.81 -16.19
C GLU A 16 -19.68 11.76 -15.49
N PRO A 17 -20.97 11.76 -15.85
CA PRO A 17 -21.95 12.63 -15.22
C PRO A 17 -22.21 12.21 -13.77
N ILE A 18 -22.41 13.18 -12.88
CA ILE A 18 -22.79 12.95 -11.49
C ILE A 18 -24.25 13.36 -11.26
N ARG A 19 -24.97 12.61 -10.43
CA ARG A 19 -26.34 12.94 -10.03
C ARG A 19 -26.34 13.82 -8.79
N PHE A 20 -27.08 14.92 -8.84
CA PHE A 20 -27.32 15.76 -7.68
C PHE A 20 -28.57 15.27 -6.93
N THR A 21 -28.39 14.89 -5.67
CA THR A 21 -29.49 14.55 -4.75
C THR A 21 -29.89 15.77 -3.92
N THR A 22 -31.16 15.85 -3.51
CA THR A 22 -31.59 16.79 -2.48
C THR A 22 -31.22 16.29 -1.09
N ARG A 23 -31.37 17.15 -0.08
CA ARG A 23 -31.14 16.75 1.31
C ARG A 23 -32.14 15.67 1.74
N GLU A 24 -33.40 15.86 1.36
CA GLU A 24 -34.52 14.99 1.72
C GLU A 24 -34.33 13.59 1.12
N GLU A 25 -33.90 13.51 -0.15
CA GLU A 25 -33.55 12.24 -0.79
C GLU A 25 -32.44 11.52 -0.03
N ARG A 26 -31.36 12.23 0.34
CA ARG A 26 -30.26 11.64 1.12
C ARG A 26 -30.69 11.15 2.48
N GLU A 27 -31.61 11.85 3.17
CA GLU A 27 -32.12 11.43 4.47
C GLU A 27 -32.93 10.13 4.39
N VAL A 28 -33.67 9.91 3.31
CA VAL A 28 -34.40 8.66 3.06
C VAL A 28 -33.43 7.53 2.71
N LEU A 29 -32.54 7.76 1.72
CA LEU A 29 -31.56 6.76 1.28
C LEU A 29 -30.67 6.28 2.43
N LEU A 30 -30.22 7.20 3.29
CA LEU A 30 -29.39 6.85 4.44
C LEU A 30 -30.16 6.01 5.48
N LYS A 31 -31.46 6.27 5.68
CA LYS A 31 -32.31 5.45 6.55
C LYS A 31 -32.51 4.05 5.98
N GLU A 32 -32.78 3.95 4.67
CA GLU A 32 -32.96 2.68 3.97
C GLU A 32 -31.68 1.84 3.96
N ALA A 33 -30.52 2.49 3.83
CA ALA A 33 -29.19 1.89 3.97
C ALA A 33 -28.81 1.54 5.43
N GLY A 34 -29.73 1.70 6.40
CA GLY A 34 -29.46 1.42 7.80
C GLY A 34 -28.35 2.29 8.40
N TYR A 35 -28.21 3.52 7.91
CA TYR A 35 -27.15 4.47 8.23
C TYR A 35 -25.73 3.95 7.93
N ASN A 36 -25.60 2.98 7.02
CA ASN A 36 -24.33 2.45 6.55
C ASN A 36 -24.07 2.87 5.09
N PRO A 37 -23.17 3.84 4.83
CA PRO A 37 -22.86 4.30 3.48
C PRO A 37 -22.34 3.21 2.53
N PHE A 38 -21.79 2.10 3.02
CA PHE A 38 -21.40 0.96 2.17
C PHE A 38 -22.58 0.31 1.43
N LEU A 39 -23.81 0.54 1.90
CA LEU A 39 -25.03 -0.01 1.32
C LEU A 39 -25.76 0.99 0.41
N LEU A 40 -25.22 2.21 0.24
CA LEU A 40 -25.80 3.19 -0.67
C LEU A 40 -25.52 2.80 -2.14
N PRO A 41 -26.52 2.94 -3.04
CA PRO A 41 -26.28 2.85 -4.47
C PRO A 41 -25.31 3.95 -4.93
N ALA A 42 -24.34 3.60 -5.79
CA ALA A 42 -23.32 4.54 -6.26
C ALA A 42 -23.92 5.75 -7.01
N ASP A 43 -24.99 5.55 -7.79
CA ASP A 43 -25.69 6.62 -8.52
C ASP A 43 -26.29 7.70 -7.61
N ASP A 44 -26.46 7.41 -6.32
CA ASP A 44 -27.00 8.36 -5.33
C ASP A 44 -25.89 9.08 -4.52
N VAL A 45 -24.62 8.76 -4.79
CA VAL A 45 -23.45 9.36 -4.16
C VAL A 45 -22.85 10.42 -5.09
N LEU A 46 -22.92 11.69 -4.70
CA LEU A 46 -22.45 12.81 -5.52
C LEU A 46 -20.91 12.85 -5.69
N ILE A 47 -20.17 12.60 -4.61
CA ILE A 47 -18.71 12.50 -4.60
C ILE A 47 -18.37 11.30 -3.72
N ASP A 48 -17.83 10.25 -4.34
CA ASP A 48 -17.46 9.03 -3.62
C ASP A 48 -16.03 9.14 -3.08
N LEU A 49 -15.92 9.19 -1.75
CA LEU A 49 -14.66 9.18 -1.01
C LEU A 49 -14.50 7.90 -0.17
N LEU A 50 -15.26 6.84 -0.47
CA LEU A 50 -15.22 5.58 0.24
C LEU A 50 -13.85 4.93 0.16
N THR A 51 -13.20 5.00 -1.00
CA THR A 51 -11.87 4.44 -1.21
C THR A 51 -11.16 5.05 -2.41
N ASP A 52 -9.83 5.05 -2.35
CA ASP A 52 -8.91 5.24 -3.47
C ASP A 52 -8.59 3.92 -4.21
N SER A 53 -9.28 2.80 -3.90
CA SER A 53 -9.03 1.46 -4.48
C SER A 53 -9.73 1.25 -5.81
N GLY A 54 -9.01 1.39 -6.91
CA GLY A 54 -9.55 1.09 -8.25
C GLY A 54 -10.49 2.15 -8.79
N THR A 55 -10.59 3.28 -8.09
CA THR A 55 -11.42 4.45 -8.43
C THR A 55 -10.59 5.55 -9.10
N SER A 56 -9.33 5.28 -9.42
CA SER A 56 -8.43 6.21 -10.11
C SER A 56 -8.84 6.42 -11.57
N ALA A 57 -8.69 7.64 -12.07
CA ALA A 57 -8.83 7.94 -13.49
C ALA A 57 -7.59 7.51 -14.28
N MET A 58 -7.73 6.54 -15.18
CA MET A 58 -6.66 6.13 -16.10
C MET A 58 -6.39 7.19 -17.17
N SER A 59 -5.12 7.34 -17.53
CA SER A 59 -4.67 8.21 -18.62
C SER A 59 -5.06 7.65 -20.00
N ALA A 60 -5.03 8.52 -21.02
CA ALA A 60 -5.25 8.10 -22.41
C ALA A 60 -4.24 7.03 -22.88
N LYS A 61 -3.01 7.03 -22.34
CA LYS A 61 -1.99 6.01 -22.65
C LYS A 61 -2.32 4.66 -22.04
N GLN A 62 -2.88 4.63 -20.83
CA GLN A 62 -3.35 3.38 -20.21
C GLN A 62 -4.53 2.79 -21.00
N TRP A 63 -5.50 3.62 -21.39
CA TRP A 63 -6.59 3.18 -22.28
C TRP A 63 -6.10 2.63 -23.62
N ALA A 64 -5.12 3.27 -24.26
CA ALA A 64 -4.48 2.72 -25.45
C ALA A 64 -3.84 1.35 -25.16
N GLY A 65 -3.16 1.21 -24.02
CA GLY A 65 -2.58 -0.06 -23.58
C GLY A 65 -3.60 -1.18 -23.38
N ILE A 66 -4.83 -0.88 -22.98
CA ILE A 66 -5.92 -1.86 -22.89
C ILE A 66 -6.32 -2.33 -24.30
N MET A 67 -6.41 -1.43 -25.27
CA MET A 67 -6.78 -1.77 -26.66
C MET A 67 -5.68 -2.57 -27.38
N GLU A 68 -4.44 -2.49 -26.91
CA GLU A 68 -3.28 -3.25 -27.41
C GLU A 68 -3.01 -4.54 -26.59
N GLY A 69 -3.92 -4.92 -25.68
CA GLY A 69 -3.75 -6.05 -24.78
C GLY A 69 -3.52 -7.38 -25.50
N ASP A 70 -2.45 -8.09 -25.12
CA ASP A 70 -2.19 -9.46 -25.54
C ASP A 70 -2.85 -10.45 -24.56
N GLU A 71 -3.99 -11.02 -24.97
CA GLU A 71 -4.82 -11.96 -24.20
C GLU A 71 -4.33 -13.43 -24.28
N SER A 72 -3.09 -13.65 -24.72
CA SER A 72 -2.50 -14.99 -24.78
C SER A 72 -2.38 -15.61 -23.38
N TYR A 73 -2.81 -16.87 -23.25
CA TYR A 73 -2.81 -17.60 -21.98
C TYR A 73 -1.43 -17.79 -21.35
N ALA A 74 -0.38 -17.91 -22.18
CA ALA A 74 1.01 -18.01 -21.75
C ALA A 74 1.91 -17.18 -22.66
N GLY A 75 2.94 -16.55 -22.09
CA GLY A 75 3.91 -15.75 -22.86
C GLY A 75 3.34 -14.43 -23.40
N SER A 76 2.32 -13.86 -22.75
CA SER A 76 1.74 -12.56 -23.14
C SER A 76 2.80 -11.45 -23.16
N LYS A 77 2.84 -10.68 -24.25
CA LYS A 77 3.68 -9.47 -24.37
C LYS A 77 3.34 -8.44 -23.29
N SER A 78 2.07 -8.37 -22.87
CA SER A 78 1.63 -7.49 -21.78
C SER A 78 2.33 -7.85 -20.46
N PHE A 79 2.47 -9.16 -20.18
CA PHE A 79 3.18 -9.62 -18.99
C PHE A 79 4.66 -9.22 -19.02
N TYR A 80 5.37 -9.44 -20.12
CA TYR A 80 6.79 -9.07 -20.20
C TYR A 80 7.02 -7.55 -20.08
N ARG A 81 6.11 -6.73 -20.62
CA ARG A 81 6.15 -5.27 -20.41
C ARG A 81 5.94 -4.92 -18.94
N PHE A 82 4.94 -5.51 -18.30
CA PHE A 82 4.67 -5.34 -16.87
C PHE A 82 5.87 -5.76 -16.02
N GLU A 83 6.39 -6.96 -16.24
CA GLU A 83 7.55 -7.51 -15.52
C GLU A 83 8.77 -6.59 -15.64
N ALA A 84 9.08 -6.11 -16.86
CA ALA A 84 10.20 -5.21 -17.09
C ALA A 84 10.06 -3.89 -16.31
N VAL A 85 8.86 -3.30 -16.28
CA VAL A 85 8.60 -2.08 -15.52
C VAL A 85 8.75 -2.33 -14.02
N ILE A 86 8.13 -3.38 -13.49
CA ILE A 86 8.26 -3.70 -12.05
C ILE A 86 9.71 -3.95 -11.67
N LYS A 87 10.47 -4.72 -12.47
CA LYS A 87 11.91 -4.94 -12.26
C LYS A 87 12.70 -3.64 -12.28
N SER A 88 12.38 -2.69 -13.16
CA SER A 88 13.06 -1.39 -13.20
C SER A 88 12.84 -0.54 -11.94
N ILE A 89 11.71 -0.73 -11.24
CA ILE A 89 11.35 0.02 -10.04
C ILE A 89 11.87 -0.70 -8.78
N THR A 90 11.66 -2.02 -8.69
CA THR A 90 11.87 -2.78 -7.45
C THR A 90 13.18 -3.56 -7.44
N ASN A 91 13.78 -3.81 -8.61
CA ASN A 91 14.92 -4.71 -8.80
C ASN A 91 14.69 -6.15 -8.28
N LEU A 92 13.43 -6.55 -8.04
CA LEU A 92 13.09 -7.89 -7.58
C LEU A 92 13.13 -8.89 -8.73
N LYS A 93 13.71 -10.07 -8.47
CA LYS A 93 13.99 -11.07 -9.50
C LYS A 93 12.73 -11.74 -10.05
N TYR A 94 11.81 -12.11 -9.16
CA TYR A 94 10.63 -12.90 -9.48
C TYR A 94 9.37 -12.06 -9.28
N ILE A 95 8.53 -11.98 -10.32
CA ILE A 95 7.30 -11.22 -10.32
C ILE A 95 6.14 -12.19 -10.58
N ILE A 96 5.16 -12.21 -9.68
CA ILE A 96 3.94 -13.02 -9.81
C ILE A 96 2.76 -12.06 -9.85
N PRO A 97 2.09 -11.89 -11.01
CA PRO A 97 0.91 -11.05 -11.09
C PRO A 97 -0.26 -11.74 -10.37
N THR A 98 -1.03 -10.96 -9.62
CA THR A 98 -2.28 -11.39 -9.01
C THR A 98 -3.40 -10.44 -9.42
N HIS A 99 -4.65 -10.87 -9.27
CA HIS A 99 -5.78 -10.01 -9.65
C HIS A 99 -5.91 -8.78 -8.75
N GLN A 100 -5.44 -8.86 -7.50
CA GLN A 100 -5.24 -7.72 -6.60
C GLN A 100 -4.37 -8.06 -5.38
N GLY A 101 -4.07 -7.06 -4.55
CA GLY A 101 -3.18 -7.17 -3.39
C GLY A 101 -3.55 -8.30 -2.43
N ARG A 102 -4.83 -8.45 -2.07
CA ARG A 102 -5.27 -9.52 -1.14
C ARG A 102 -5.00 -10.94 -1.63
N ALA A 103 -4.90 -11.15 -2.95
CA ALA A 103 -4.51 -12.44 -3.50
C ALA A 103 -3.00 -12.68 -3.40
N ALA A 104 -2.18 -11.65 -3.55
CA ALA A 104 -0.74 -11.76 -3.29
C ALA A 104 -0.49 -12.11 -1.81
N GLU A 105 -1.19 -11.42 -0.90
CA GLU A 105 -1.19 -11.73 0.54
C GLU A 105 -1.62 -13.18 0.80
N LYS A 106 -2.74 -13.62 0.19
CA LYS A 106 -3.25 -14.98 0.35
C LYS A 106 -2.22 -16.03 -0.06
N ILE A 107 -1.56 -15.85 -1.22
CA ILE A 107 -0.51 -16.77 -1.69
C ILE A 107 0.64 -16.79 -0.68
N LEU A 108 1.15 -15.62 -0.29
CA LEU A 108 2.28 -15.50 0.63
C LEU A 108 1.99 -16.19 1.97
N PHE A 109 0.93 -15.78 2.67
CA PHE A 109 0.64 -16.26 4.02
C PHE A 109 0.13 -17.71 4.07
N SER A 110 -0.40 -18.25 2.97
CA SER A 110 -0.70 -19.69 2.89
C SER A 110 0.57 -20.55 2.80
N ILE A 111 1.69 -19.99 2.33
CA ILE A 111 2.98 -20.70 2.24
C ILE A 111 3.77 -20.54 3.53
N VAL A 112 3.91 -19.30 4.03
CA VAL A 112 4.80 -19.00 5.14
C VAL A 112 4.10 -18.90 6.49
N GLY A 113 2.77 -18.81 6.54
CA GLY A 113 1.97 -18.74 7.76
C GLY A 113 1.81 -20.09 8.47
N GLY A 114 0.90 -20.15 9.45
CA GLY A 114 0.67 -21.33 10.28
C GLY A 114 0.67 -21.07 11.79
N PRO A 115 0.14 -22.00 12.60
CA PRO A 115 0.17 -21.92 14.06
C PRO A 115 1.57 -21.70 14.64
N GLY A 116 1.66 -20.85 15.66
CA GLY A 116 2.91 -20.56 16.38
C GLY A 116 3.84 -19.57 15.67
N LYS A 117 3.43 -19.03 14.52
CA LYS A 117 4.21 -18.03 13.78
C LYS A 117 3.71 -16.62 14.04
N TYR A 118 4.63 -15.66 13.94
CA TYR A 118 4.38 -14.25 14.16
C TYR A 118 4.86 -13.41 12.99
N PHE A 119 4.07 -12.41 12.61
CA PHE A 119 4.39 -11.46 11.55
C PHE A 119 4.43 -10.05 12.15
N PRO A 120 5.61 -9.49 12.47
CA PRO A 120 5.73 -8.11 12.93
C PRO A 120 5.64 -7.13 11.75
N ASN A 121 4.87 -6.06 11.91
CA ASN A 121 4.71 -4.97 10.95
C ASN A 121 4.61 -3.61 11.68
N ASN A 122 4.77 -2.47 10.99
CA ASN A 122 4.46 -1.18 11.59
C ASN A 122 2.95 -1.13 11.93
N THR A 123 2.10 -1.42 10.95
CA THR A 123 0.70 -1.74 11.14
C THR A 123 0.21 -2.57 9.95
N HIS A 124 -0.48 -3.68 10.23
CA HIS A 124 -1.13 -4.47 9.18
C HIS A 124 -2.37 -3.75 8.66
N PHE A 125 -2.59 -3.81 7.34
CA PHE A 125 -3.88 -3.48 6.77
C PHE A 125 -4.88 -4.62 7.00
N ASP A 126 -6.18 -4.32 6.91
CA ASP A 126 -7.28 -5.23 7.23
C ASP A 126 -7.15 -6.59 6.54
N THR A 127 -6.87 -6.60 5.22
CA THR A 127 -6.73 -7.86 4.47
C THR A 127 -5.41 -8.57 4.75
N THR A 128 -4.35 -7.83 5.03
CA THR A 128 -3.05 -8.40 5.40
C THR A 128 -3.18 -9.15 6.72
N ARG A 129 -3.74 -8.49 7.77
CA ARG A 129 -4.03 -9.11 9.07
C ARG A 129 -4.95 -10.31 8.91
N ALA A 130 -6.03 -10.17 8.16
CA ALA A 130 -6.97 -11.26 7.94
C ALA A 130 -6.30 -12.49 7.29
N ASN A 131 -5.41 -12.31 6.31
CA ASN A 131 -4.70 -13.44 5.69
C ASN A 131 -3.65 -14.08 6.63
N VAL A 132 -2.96 -13.27 7.44
CA VAL A 132 -2.03 -13.77 8.47
C VAL A 132 -2.80 -14.64 9.48
N GLU A 133 -3.85 -14.08 10.07
CA GLU A 133 -4.62 -14.76 11.12
C GLU A 133 -5.42 -15.95 10.59
N PHE A 134 -5.92 -15.87 9.36
CA PHE A 134 -6.54 -17.02 8.68
C PHE A 134 -5.58 -18.21 8.53
N SER A 135 -4.27 -17.96 8.40
CA SER A 135 -3.28 -19.03 8.36
C SER A 135 -3.05 -19.72 9.72
N GLY A 136 -3.59 -19.16 10.81
CA GLY A 136 -3.33 -19.57 12.20
C GLY A 136 -2.13 -18.87 12.85
N ALA A 137 -1.49 -17.93 12.15
CA ALA A 137 -0.40 -17.11 12.67
C ALA A 137 -0.92 -15.85 13.37
N GLU A 138 -0.03 -15.11 14.05
CA GLU A 138 -0.37 -13.87 14.76
C GLU A 138 0.24 -12.64 14.05
N ALA A 139 -0.62 -11.67 13.72
CA ALA A 139 -0.18 -10.38 13.17
C ALA A 139 0.08 -9.37 14.30
N VAL A 140 1.32 -8.87 14.38
CA VAL A 140 1.77 -8.00 15.48
C VAL A 140 2.14 -6.62 14.96
N ASP A 141 1.49 -5.58 15.49
CA ASP A 141 1.73 -4.19 15.11
C ASP A 141 2.72 -3.53 16.08
N LEU A 142 3.83 -3.06 15.54
CA LEU A 142 4.96 -2.45 16.23
C LEU A 142 5.14 -0.98 15.81
N LEU A 143 4.02 -0.24 15.70
CA LEU A 143 4.03 1.18 15.38
C LEU A 143 4.82 1.98 16.44
N ASN A 144 5.57 2.98 15.99
CA ASN A 144 6.19 3.93 16.90
C ASN A 144 5.14 4.68 17.73
N GLU A 145 5.55 5.21 18.88
CA GLU A 145 4.59 5.80 19.82
C GLU A 145 3.87 7.02 19.24
N ILE A 146 4.60 7.90 18.56
CA ILE A 146 4.01 9.11 17.95
C ILE A 146 2.97 8.77 16.87
N GLY A 147 3.09 7.61 16.20
CA GLY A 147 2.13 7.15 15.20
C GLY A 147 0.75 6.86 15.76
N LYS A 148 0.64 6.59 17.07
CA LYS A 148 -0.62 6.27 17.76
C LYS A 148 -1.44 7.50 18.15
N HIS A 149 -0.86 8.69 18.06
CA HIS A 149 -1.45 9.94 18.55
C HIS A 149 -1.84 10.85 17.38
N PRO A 150 -3.06 10.72 16.79
CA PRO A 150 -3.45 11.42 15.56
C PRO A 150 -3.35 12.95 15.65
N GLU A 151 -3.55 13.53 16.83
CA GLU A 151 -3.46 14.95 17.13
C GLU A 151 -2.03 15.53 17.05
N ILE A 152 -1.01 14.67 17.20
CA ILE A 152 0.40 15.09 17.12
C ILE A 152 0.82 15.23 15.66
N ARG A 153 1.38 16.40 15.32
CA ARG A 153 2.02 16.66 14.03
C ARG A 153 3.46 16.13 14.06
N ALA A 154 3.77 15.23 13.13
CA ALA A 154 5.12 14.72 12.92
C ALA A 154 5.30 14.23 11.48
N ASP A 155 6.54 14.17 11.02
CA ASP A 155 6.84 13.91 9.61
C ASP A 155 6.66 12.44 9.19
N PHE A 156 7.01 11.49 10.07
CA PHE A 156 7.07 10.04 9.77
C PHE A 156 6.36 9.19 10.83
N LYS A 157 5.05 9.42 10.97
CA LYS A 157 4.18 8.69 11.90
C LYS A 157 3.92 7.23 11.49
N GLY A 158 4.36 6.82 10.30
CA GLY A 158 4.27 5.43 9.84
C GLY A 158 5.45 4.56 10.29
N ASN A 159 6.50 5.15 10.90
CA ASN A 159 7.70 4.41 11.30
C ASN A 159 7.39 3.25 12.27
N MET A 160 8.08 2.14 12.09
CA MET A 160 8.09 1.04 13.05
C MET A 160 9.03 1.38 14.22
N ASP A 161 8.69 0.90 15.42
CA ASP A 161 9.54 0.96 16.59
C ASP A 161 10.65 -0.10 16.52
N VAL A 162 11.89 0.36 16.30
CA VAL A 162 13.07 -0.50 16.10
C VAL A 162 13.40 -1.33 17.33
N GLU A 163 13.33 -0.73 18.52
CA GLU A 163 13.65 -1.40 19.79
C GLU A 163 12.59 -2.45 20.13
N LYS A 164 11.31 -2.14 19.88
CA LYS A 164 10.23 -3.13 20.06
C LYS A 164 10.36 -4.28 19.08
N LEU A 165 10.78 -4.05 17.83
CA LEU A 165 11.04 -5.15 16.89
C LEU A 165 12.15 -6.06 17.41
N GLU A 166 13.29 -5.50 17.82
CA GLU A 166 14.40 -6.32 18.32
C GLU A 166 14.03 -7.07 19.61
N THR A 167 13.28 -6.43 20.51
CA THR A 167 12.77 -7.07 21.73
C THR A 167 11.81 -8.21 21.40
N PHE A 168 10.87 -7.96 20.49
CA PHE A 168 9.90 -8.96 20.04
C PHE A 168 10.57 -10.19 19.43
N ILE A 169 11.60 -9.99 18.59
CA ILE A 169 12.37 -11.10 18.00
C ILE A 169 13.04 -11.95 19.09
N LYS A 170 13.64 -11.32 20.11
CA LYS A 170 14.28 -12.03 21.23
C LYS A 170 13.27 -12.81 22.08
N GLU A 171 12.09 -12.25 22.30
CA GLU A 171 11.04 -12.86 23.11
C GLU A 171 10.35 -14.04 22.41
N LYS A 172 10.07 -13.91 21.11
CA LYS A 172 9.34 -14.93 20.35
C LYS A 172 10.23 -16.00 19.71
N GLY A 173 11.53 -15.72 19.57
CA GLY A 173 12.45 -16.60 18.84
C GLY A 173 12.38 -16.37 17.34
N VAL A 174 13.56 -16.31 16.70
CA VAL A 174 13.72 -16.06 15.26
C VAL A 174 13.02 -17.11 14.42
N GLU A 175 13.02 -18.36 14.88
CA GLU A 175 12.41 -19.51 14.22
C GLU A 175 10.88 -19.40 14.06
N ASN A 176 10.25 -18.55 14.88
CA ASN A 176 8.81 -18.32 14.86
C ASN A 176 8.41 -17.08 14.05
N ILE A 177 9.37 -16.38 13.42
CA ILE A 177 9.12 -15.16 12.64
C ILE A 177 9.53 -15.41 11.18
N PRO A 178 8.61 -15.84 10.29
CA PRO A 178 8.94 -16.18 8.92
C PRO A 178 9.42 -14.99 8.09
N LEU A 179 8.88 -13.80 8.37
CA LEU A 179 9.26 -12.53 7.77
C LEU A 179 8.78 -11.36 8.65
N CYS A 180 9.39 -10.20 8.45
CA CYS A 180 8.94 -8.91 8.98
C CYS A 180 8.36 -8.08 7.82
N MET A 181 7.38 -7.22 8.10
CA MET A 181 6.78 -6.34 7.10
C MET A 181 6.93 -4.85 7.45
N ILE A 182 6.89 -4.00 6.44
CA ILE A 182 6.63 -2.56 6.60
C ILE A 182 5.57 -2.15 5.57
N THR A 183 4.48 -1.53 6.04
CA THR A 183 3.46 -0.94 5.17
C THR A 183 3.85 0.50 4.79
N VAL A 184 4.00 0.78 3.49
CA VAL A 184 4.39 2.09 2.95
C VAL A 184 3.36 2.65 1.96
N THR A 185 2.73 3.79 2.22
CA THR A 185 2.55 4.46 3.53
C THR A 185 1.71 3.60 4.49
N ASN A 186 1.79 3.85 5.80
CA ASN A 186 0.95 3.16 6.79
C ASN A 186 -0.53 3.56 6.63
N ASN A 187 -1.31 2.71 5.95
CA ASN A 187 -2.74 2.92 5.69
C ASN A 187 -3.54 3.11 6.98
N SER A 188 -3.41 2.16 7.92
CA SER A 188 -4.17 2.12 9.16
C SER A 188 -3.83 3.30 10.09
N GLY A 189 -2.63 3.88 9.95
CA GLY A 189 -2.22 5.12 10.60
C GLY A 189 -2.72 6.41 9.92
N GLY A 190 -3.57 6.32 8.90
CA GLY A 190 -4.07 7.47 8.13
C GLY A 190 -3.13 7.90 7.01
N GLY A 191 -2.50 6.96 6.32
CA GLY A 191 -1.61 7.22 5.18
C GLY A 191 -0.28 7.88 5.56
N GLN A 192 0.23 7.58 6.77
CA GLN A 192 1.43 8.24 7.28
C GLN A 192 2.71 7.62 6.70
N PRO A 193 3.69 8.43 6.29
CA PRO A 193 4.87 7.90 5.65
C PRO A 193 5.84 7.25 6.64
N VAL A 194 6.64 6.35 6.09
CA VAL A 194 7.81 5.73 6.71
C VAL A 194 9.06 6.40 6.12
N SER A 195 9.95 6.89 6.98
CA SER A 195 11.24 7.46 6.56
C SER A 195 12.16 6.37 5.99
N MET A 196 13.04 6.75 5.06
CA MET A 196 14.09 5.86 4.56
C MET A 196 15.02 5.41 5.68
N GLN A 197 15.37 6.28 6.63
CA GLN A 197 16.18 5.89 7.79
C GLN A 197 15.53 4.75 8.59
N ASN A 198 14.22 4.83 8.85
CA ASN A 198 13.54 3.74 9.56
C ASN A 198 13.55 2.43 8.77
N ILE A 199 13.38 2.47 7.44
CA ILE A 199 13.48 1.27 6.59
C ILE A 199 14.90 0.65 6.68
N LYS A 200 15.95 1.49 6.67
CA LYS A 200 17.35 1.05 6.88
C LYS A 200 17.54 0.39 8.25
N ASP A 201 17.03 1.00 9.31
CA ASP A 201 17.17 0.52 10.68
C ASP A 201 16.46 -0.82 10.88
N ILE A 202 15.22 -0.94 10.38
CA ILE A 202 14.46 -2.21 10.43
C ILE A 202 15.15 -3.29 9.59
N LYS A 203 15.66 -2.96 8.39
CA LYS A 203 16.42 -3.92 7.59
C LYS A 203 17.71 -4.36 8.30
N ALA A 204 18.39 -3.47 9.02
CA ALA A 204 19.56 -3.83 9.81
C ALA A 204 19.23 -4.83 10.92
N VAL A 205 18.12 -4.61 11.65
CA VAL A 205 17.61 -5.58 12.65
C VAL A 205 17.26 -6.91 11.99
N CYS A 206 16.50 -6.88 10.88
CA CYS A 206 16.12 -8.09 10.14
C CYS A 206 17.34 -8.89 9.67
N ASN A 207 18.36 -8.22 9.11
CA ASN A 207 19.61 -8.85 8.68
C ASN A 207 20.40 -9.48 9.84
N LYS A 208 20.42 -8.83 11.02
CA LYS A 208 21.08 -9.37 12.22
C LYS A 208 20.51 -10.73 12.64
N TYR A 209 19.22 -10.94 12.43
CA TYR A 209 18.52 -12.17 12.79
C TYR A 209 18.23 -13.09 11.61
N GLY A 210 18.60 -12.72 10.38
CA GLY A 210 18.33 -13.51 9.17
C GLY A 210 16.84 -13.59 8.81
N ILE A 211 16.04 -12.59 9.20
CA ILE A 211 14.60 -12.51 8.90
C ILE A 211 14.40 -11.72 7.60
N PRO A 212 13.66 -12.24 6.60
CA PRO A 212 13.32 -11.47 5.41
C PRO A 212 12.44 -10.25 5.72
N LEU A 213 12.75 -9.11 5.11
CA LEU A 213 11.93 -7.89 5.17
C LEU A 213 11.07 -7.77 3.91
N PHE A 214 9.75 -7.74 4.10
CA PHE A 214 8.78 -7.51 3.03
C PHE A 214 8.19 -6.10 3.13
N LEU A 215 7.83 -5.50 2.00
CA LEU A 215 7.04 -4.27 2.00
C LEU A 215 5.62 -4.54 1.51
N ASP A 216 4.62 -4.02 2.22
CA ASP A 216 3.33 -3.71 1.58
C ASP A 216 3.49 -2.36 0.88
N ALA A 217 3.54 -2.42 -0.45
CA ALA A 217 3.88 -1.31 -1.34
C ALA A 217 2.67 -0.76 -2.08
N CYS A 218 1.45 -0.91 -1.54
CA CYS A 218 0.26 -0.32 -2.16
C CYS A 218 0.40 1.19 -2.44
N ARG A 219 1.06 1.94 -1.54
CA ARG A 219 1.23 3.41 -1.64
C ARG A 219 2.70 3.85 -1.60
N PHE A 220 3.55 3.11 -2.30
CA PHE A 220 5.00 3.31 -2.25
C PHE A 220 5.46 4.64 -2.89
N ALA A 221 4.77 5.12 -3.93
CA ALA A 221 5.11 6.35 -4.64
C ALA A 221 4.70 7.57 -3.82
N GLU A 222 3.57 7.52 -3.13
CA GLU A 222 3.20 8.52 -2.12
C GLU A 222 4.25 8.57 -0.98
N ASN A 223 4.69 7.41 -0.48
CA ASN A 223 5.73 7.34 0.54
C ASN A 223 7.05 7.96 0.05
N ALA A 224 7.47 7.63 -1.18
CA ALA A 224 8.66 8.21 -1.81
C ALA A 224 8.55 9.74 -1.97
N TYR A 225 7.36 10.24 -2.30
CA TYR A 225 7.12 11.69 -2.35
C TYR A 225 7.25 12.34 -0.97
N PHE A 226 6.74 11.72 0.10
CA PHE A 226 6.95 12.24 1.46
C PHE A 226 8.41 12.24 1.89
N ILE A 227 9.17 11.19 1.59
CA ILE A 227 10.62 11.14 1.83
C ILE A 227 11.31 12.29 1.12
N LYS A 228 11.03 12.52 -0.16
CA LYS A 228 11.57 13.66 -0.93
C LYS A 228 11.31 15.00 -0.25
N MET A 229 10.10 15.18 0.28
CA MET A 229 9.64 16.46 0.82
C MET A 229 10.09 16.72 2.26
N ARG A 230 10.33 15.67 3.05
CA ARG A 230 10.51 15.77 4.51
C ARG A 230 11.84 15.22 5.02
N GLU A 231 12.49 14.32 4.29
CA GLU A 231 13.72 13.68 4.75
C GLU A 231 14.96 14.38 4.20
N LYS A 232 15.82 14.85 5.11
CA LYS A 232 17.05 15.54 4.74
C LYS A 232 17.96 14.63 3.89
N GLY A 233 18.46 15.14 2.77
CA GLY A 233 19.31 14.41 1.84
C GLY A 233 18.58 13.81 0.63
N TYR A 234 17.24 13.86 0.60
CA TYR A 234 16.41 13.36 -0.50
C TYR A 234 15.81 14.47 -1.38
N GLU A 235 16.09 15.74 -1.08
CA GLU A 235 15.46 16.91 -1.69
C GLU A 235 15.70 16.95 -3.21
N ASN A 236 16.89 16.50 -3.64
CA ASN A 236 17.31 16.49 -5.04
C ASN A 236 17.09 15.15 -5.76
N LYS A 237 16.68 14.09 -5.05
CA LYS A 237 16.36 12.79 -5.65
C LYS A 237 14.97 12.83 -6.29
N THR A 238 14.81 12.11 -7.39
CA THR A 238 13.49 11.86 -7.99
C THR A 238 12.72 10.84 -7.16
N PRO A 239 11.37 10.87 -7.17
CA PRO A 239 10.58 9.83 -6.50
C PRO A 239 10.93 8.40 -6.94
N LEU A 240 11.35 8.19 -8.20
CA LEU A 240 11.79 6.90 -8.69
C LEU A 240 13.09 6.44 -8.02
N GLU A 241 14.11 7.30 -7.92
CA GLU A 241 15.37 6.97 -7.24
C GLU A 241 15.13 6.64 -5.76
N ILE A 242 14.18 7.33 -5.12
CA ILE A 242 13.79 7.08 -3.72
C ILE A 242 13.08 5.73 -3.60
N ALA A 243 12.14 5.44 -4.50
CA ALA A 243 11.45 4.15 -4.52
C ALA A 243 12.43 3.00 -4.76
N GLN A 244 13.37 3.14 -5.71
CA GLN A 244 14.41 2.14 -5.97
C GLN A 244 15.30 1.91 -4.75
N GLU A 245 15.70 2.98 -4.05
CA GLU A 245 16.44 2.85 -2.79
C GLU A 245 15.60 2.14 -1.72
N MET A 246 14.31 2.47 -1.59
CA MET A 246 13.40 1.82 -0.65
C MET A 246 13.27 0.32 -0.92
N PHE A 247 13.06 -0.06 -2.18
CA PHE A 247 12.96 -1.47 -2.58
C PHE A 247 14.28 -2.22 -2.48
N SER A 248 15.43 -1.54 -2.50
CA SER A 248 16.74 -2.17 -2.28
C SER A 248 16.90 -2.80 -0.89
N TYR A 249 16.06 -2.40 0.08
CA TYR A 249 16.02 -2.99 1.42
C TYR A 249 15.01 -4.13 1.56
N ALA A 250 14.16 -4.36 0.56
CA ALA A 250 13.12 -5.38 0.59
C ALA A 250 13.61 -6.71 -0.02
N ASP A 251 13.34 -7.81 0.68
CA ASP A 251 13.55 -9.17 0.15
C ASP A 251 12.31 -9.66 -0.63
N GLY A 252 11.16 -9.01 -0.43
CA GLY A 252 9.91 -9.26 -1.17
C GLY A 252 8.90 -8.12 -1.01
N VAL A 253 7.87 -8.13 -1.85
CA VAL A 253 6.84 -7.07 -1.87
C VAL A 253 5.47 -7.67 -2.16
N THR A 254 4.45 -7.19 -1.46
CA THR A 254 3.05 -7.31 -1.87
C THR A 254 2.54 -5.94 -2.28
N MET A 255 1.73 -5.87 -3.34
CA MET A 255 1.19 -4.60 -3.84
C MET A 255 -0.20 -4.82 -4.42
N SER A 256 -1.14 -3.93 -4.09
CA SER A 256 -2.34 -3.72 -4.91
C SER A 256 -2.06 -2.60 -5.89
N ALA A 257 -2.14 -2.90 -7.18
CA ALA A 257 -1.93 -1.90 -8.22
C ALA A 257 -3.09 -0.89 -8.29
N LYS A 258 -4.25 -1.21 -7.71
CA LYS A 258 -5.43 -0.34 -7.60
C LYS A 258 -5.24 0.99 -6.85
N LYS A 259 -4.03 1.25 -6.36
CA LYS A 259 -3.63 2.45 -5.61
C LYS A 259 -2.65 3.28 -6.46
N ASP A 260 -1.37 3.33 -6.11
CA ASP A 260 -0.36 4.18 -6.76
C ASP A 260 -0.10 3.86 -8.24
N ALA A 261 -0.48 2.67 -8.72
CA ALA A 261 -0.35 2.36 -10.15
C ALA A 261 -1.49 2.94 -11.01
N LEU A 262 -2.48 3.59 -10.38
CA LEU A 262 -3.57 4.32 -11.04
C LEU A 262 -4.36 3.45 -12.03
N VAL A 263 -4.72 2.23 -11.61
CA VAL A 263 -5.50 1.27 -12.41
C VAL A 263 -6.81 0.92 -11.69
N ASN A 264 -7.83 0.58 -12.48
CA ASN A 264 -9.15 0.16 -11.99
C ASN A 264 -9.20 -1.31 -11.54
N ILE A 265 -8.28 -2.15 -12.04
CA ILE A 265 -8.07 -3.54 -11.63
C ILE A 265 -6.60 -3.79 -11.31
N GLY A 266 -6.31 -4.62 -10.30
CA GLY A 266 -4.95 -5.04 -9.98
C GLY A 266 -4.61 -5.05 -8.50
#